data_AF-A0A1F5TEP2-F1
#
_entry.id   AF-A0A1F5TEP2-F1
#
_cell.length_a   1.000
_cell.length_b   1.000
_cell.length_c   1.000
_cell.angle_alpha   90.00
_cell.angle_beta   90.00
_cell.angle_gamma   90.00
#
_symmetry.space_group_name_H-M   'P 1'
#
loop_
_entity.id
_entity.type
_entity.pdbx_description
1 polymer ?
#
loop_
_entity_poly.entity_id
_entity_poly.type
_entity_poly.pdbx_seq_one_letter_code
_entity_poly.pdbx_strand_id
1 'polypeptide(L)'
;MLWNYWRKLNRSAVKLRLSKTEKAFCRLTVADYMSSHPVRISEPIRQLYWQKQIILTFKSFLTPKFMIPVILILAVALSGGTAAAAQSALPGEALYVVKTEINESVLAAFSWSAEKKAEFQERLIEKRLDERAELIENNKITSLLEEKVAKQIEKHVNKTKELVAKLEKKGNNIAAESALGKLSNYLATRQAALEKAGEAKPELKAKVEELKKDIEAKQVAMALKIAEIQQSAGADAVAVKNAAQVQLDNFAGRIADTKSLFADAREKMSPEQIKKVEEKLAATDKLYAEAKVKFVAGQYFDSLKSVLAAHKEIIVARQLIAMKNWEKKLDAEESDLDNDEDKAAELKDKEAEKAVESKLKAAESELKAAEKAAEIKVKAEEKAAEIKAKAEEKLAESKAKADEKAVEVKKEAEKKSKDSEEKD
;
A
#
# COMPACT_ATOMS: atom_id res chain seq x y z
N MET A 1 14.86 6.70 -39.38
CA MET A 1 15.37 5.47 -40.04
C MET A 1 15.81 4.37 -39.06
N LEU A 2 16.48 4.67 -37.94
CA LEU A 2 16.97 3.68 -36.96
C LEU A 2 15.89 2.81 -36.29
N TRP A 3 14.69 3.38 -36.04
CA TRP A 3 13.59 2.66 -35.37
C TRP A 3 13.04 1.47 -36.18
N ASN A 4 12.96 1.61 -37.50
CA ASN A 4 12.51 0.54 -38.39
C ASN A 4 13.55 -0.58 -38.52
N TYR A 5 14.84 -0.24 -38.43
CA TYR A 5 15.93 -1.21 -38.45
C TYR A 5 15.95 -2.07 -37.19
N TRP A 6 15.77 -1.43 -36.01
CA TRP A 6 15.69 -2.14 -34.74
C TRP A 6 14.49 -3.10 -34.66
N ARG A 7 13.34 -2.69 -35.19
CA ARG A 7 12.13 -3.52 -35.23
C ARG A 7 12.28 -4.73 -36.17
N LYS A 8 12.98 -4.59 -37.30
CA LYS A 8 13.32 -5.71 -38.21
C LYS A 8 14.32 -6.68 -37.58
N LEU A 9 15.34 -6.19 -36.88
CA LEU A 9 16.31 -7.02 -36.14
C LEU A 9 15.63 -7.83 -35.04
N ASN A 10 14.76 -7.21 -34.24
CA ASN A 10 14.09 -7.90 -33.14
C ASN A 10 13.13 -9.00 -33.64
N ARG A 11 12.40 -8.76 -34.73
CA ARG A 11 11.54 -9.78 -35.37
C ARG A 11 12.33 -10.95 -35.97
N SER A 12 13.54 -10.69 -36.48
CA SER A 12 14.41 -11.73 -37.05
C SER A 12 15.10 -12.54 -35.94
N ALA A 13 15.51 -11.90 -34.84
CA ALA A 13 16.10 -12.54 -33.67
C ALA A 13 15.10 -13.45 -32.92
N VAL A 14 13.81 -13.12 -32.94
CA VAL A 14 12.75 -13.99 -32.38
C VAL A 14 12.60 -15.28 -33.19
N LYS A 15 12.86 -15.26 -34.51
CA LYS A 15 12.81 -16.45 -35.37
C LYS A 15 14.07 -17.34 -35.30
N LEU A 16 15.20 -16.80 -34.85
CA LEU A 16 16.47 -17.52 -34.68
C LEU A 16 16.69 -18.03 -33.24
N ARG A 17 15.68 -17.92 -32.37
CA ARG A 17 15.77 -18.43 -31.00
C ARG A 17 15.66 -19.95 -31.02
N LEU A 18 16.77 -20.61 -30.67
CA LEU A 18 16.77 -22.05 -30.38
C LEU A 18 15.67 -22.36 -29.36
N SER A 19 14.83 -23.33 -29.70
CA SER A 19 13.80 -23.87 -28.83
C SER A 19 14.41 -24.44 -27.55
N LYS A 20 13.59 -24.66 -26.51
CA LYS A 20 14.08 -25.21 -25.24
C LYS A 20 14.71 -26.59 -25.43
N THR A 21 14.18 -27.38 -26.35
CA THR A 21 14.68 -28.72 -26.71
C THR A 21 16.00 -28.64 -27.49
N GLU A 22 16.13 -27.74 -28.46
CA GLU A 22 17.39 -27.52 -29.18
C GLU A 22 18.50 -27.02 -28.24
N LYS A 23 18.18 -26.14 -27.29
CA LYS A 23 19.14 -25.70 -26.27
C LYS A 23 19.55 -26.82 -25.32
N ALA A 24 18.62 -27.69 -24.95
CA ALA A 24 18.92 -28.85 -24.12
C ALA A 24 19.81 -29.84 -24.87
N PHE A 25 19.52 -30.07 -26.16
CA PHE A 25 20.33 -30.90 -27.04
C PHE A 25 21.76 -30.35 -27.19
N CYS A 26 21.93 -29.06 -27.51
CA CYS A 26 23.27 -28.47 -27.60
C CYS A 26 24.06 -28.56 -26.29
N ARG A 27 23.40 -28.42 -25.13
CA ARG A 27 24.07 -28.58 -23.82
C ARG A 27 24.50 -30.02 -23.58
N LEU A 28 23.68 -30.99 -23.96
CA LEU A 28 24.03 -32.41 -23.91
C LEU A 28 25.21 -32.71 -24.82
N THR A 29 25.21 -32.23 -26.07
CA THR A 29 26.32 -32.42 -27.01
C THR A 29 27.63 -31.82 -26.48
N VAL A 30 27.58 -30.61 -25.90
CA VAL A 30 28.77 -29.99 -25.30
C VAL A 30 29.24 -30.74 -24.06
N ALA A 31 28.33 -31.20 -23.21
CA ALA A 31 28.69 -31.98 -22.02
C ALA A 31 29.30 -33.34 -22.38
N ASP A 32 28.79 -34.00 -23.41
CA ASP A 32 29.31 -35.26 -23.94
C ASP A 32 30.70 -35.07 -24.57
N TYR A 33 30.88 -34.00 -25.35
CA TYR A 33 32.19 -33.62 -25.89
C TYR A 33 33.21 -33.31 -24.78
N MET A 34 32.82 -32.56 -23.75
CA MET A 34 33.70 -32.24 -22.61
C MET A 34 34.06 -33.47 -21.78
N SER A 35 33.17 -34.46 -21.70
CA SER A 35 33.41 -35.71 -20.99
C SER A 35 34.35 -36.64 -21.76
N SER A 36 34.25 -36.65 -23.09
CA SER A 36 35.14 -37.41 -23.99
C SER A 36 36.48 -36.72 -24.27
N HIS A 37 36.56 -35.39 -24.09
CA HIS A 37 37.77 -34.58 -24.28
C HIS A 37 38.10 -33.74 -23.04
N PRO A 38 38.34 -34.37 -21.87
CA PRO A 38 38.68 -33.63 -20.66
C PRO A 38 40.02 -32.91 -20.86
N VAL A 39 40.03 -31.61 -20.62
CA VAL A 39 41.24 -30.79 -20.74
C VAL A 39 42.27 -31.29 -19.73
N ARG A 40 43.43 -31.75 -20.23
CA ARG A 40 44.59 -32.12 -19.40
C ARG A 40 44.89 -30.99 -18.42
N ILE A 41 44.78 -31.27 -17.12
CA ILE A 41 45.23 -30.35 -16.08
C ILE A 41 46.75 -30.47 -16.00
N SER A 42 47.45 -29.44 -16.47
CA SER A 42 48.86 -29.20 -16.16
C SER A 42 49.10 -27.70 -15.91
N GLU A 43 49.13 -27.35 -14.62
CA GLU A 43 49.84 -26.23 -13.97
C GLU A 43 49.50 -24.72 -14.26
N PRO A 44 49.73 -23.83 -13.26
CA PRO A 44 48.91 -22.65 -12.98
C PRO A 44 49.43 -21.35 -13.63
N ILE A 45 49.78 -21.37 -14.92
CA ILE A 45 50.40 -20.18 -15.55
C ILE A 45 49.36 -19.29 -16.26
N ARG A 46 48.11 -19.74 -16.40
CA ARG A 46 47.06 -19.00 -17.12
C ARG A 46 46.23 -18.05 -16.26
N GLN A 47 46.18 -18.23 -14.93
CA GLN A 47 45.44 -17.33 -14.03
C GLN A 47 46.16 -15.98 -13.80
N LEU A 48 47.49 -15.93 -13.93
CA LEU A 48 48.27 -14.72 -13.68
C LEU A 48 48.13 -13.67 -14.79
N TYR A 49 47.89 -14.09 -16.04
CA TYR A 49 47.66 -13.17 -17.16
C TYR A 49 46.19 -12.73 -17.28
N TRP A 50 45.23 -13.55 -16.87
CA TRP A 50 43.80 -13.20 -16.92
C TRP A 50 43.39 -12.24 -15.78
N GLN A 51 43.98 -12.37 -14.59
CA GLN A 51 43.82 -11.36 -13.54
C GLN A 51 44.40 -10.00 -13.96
N LYS A 52 45.56 -9.96 -14.64
CA LYS A 52 46.12 -8.68 -15.11
C LYS A 52 45.30 -8.04 -16.22
N GLN A 53 44.67 -8.79 -17.12
CA GLN A 53 43.81 -8.24 -18.17
C GLN A 53 42.46 -7.73 -17.64
N ILE A 54 41.83 -8.40 -16.66
CA ILE A 54 40.60 -7.94 -16.02
C ILE A 54 40.84 -6.72 -15.11
N ILE A 55 41.98 -6.68 -14.40
CA ILE A 55 42.39 -5.50 -13.61
C ILE A 55 42.73 -4.30 -14.52
N LEU A 56 43.28 -4.53 -15.71
CA LEU A 56 43.57 -3.46 -16.68
C LEU A 56 42.31 -2.90 -17.36
N THR A 57 41.28 -3.71 -17.61
CA THR A 57 40.01 -3.22 -18.18
C THR A 57 39.13 -2.51 -17.15
N PHE A 58 39.16 -2.92 -15.88
CA PHE A 58 38.50 -2.18 -14.79
C PHE A 58 39.25 -0.90 -14.39
N LYS A 59 40.59 -0.85 -14.48
CA LYS A 59 41.36 0.37 -14.20
C LYS A 59 41.10 1.50 -15.20
N SER A 60 40.79 1.21 -16.46
CA SER A 60 40.49 2.26 -17.45
C SER A 60 39.17 2.99 -17.16
N PHE A 61 38.15 2.28 -16.66
CA PHE A 61 36.85 2.86 -16.27
C PHE A 61 36.86 3.53 -14.89
N LEU A 62 37.83 3.19 -14.04
CA LEU A 62 38.07 3.79 -12.72
C LEU A 62 39.26 4.76 -12.71
N THR A 63 39.69 5.27 -13.87
CA THR A 63 40.71 6.34 -13.89
C THR A 63 40.09 7.65 -13.39
N PRO A 64 40.79 8.42 -12.53
CA PRO A 64 40.27 9.68 -12.01
C PRO A 64 39.88 10.66 -13.13
N LYS A 65 40.44 10.55 -14.33
CA LYS A 65 40.15 11.44 -15.46
C LYS A 65 38.71 11.35 -15.99
N PHE A 66 38.04 10.19 -15.87
CA PHE A 66 36.62 10.04 -16.24
C PHE A 66 35.68 10.05 -15.03
N MET A 67 36.19 9.67 -13.86
CA MET A 67 35.45 9.75 -12.60
C MET A 67 35.33 11.19 -12.08
N ILE A 68 36.34 12.05 -12.23
CA ILE A 68 36.32 13.44 -11.74
C ILE A 68 35.17 14.26 -12.34
N PRO A 69 34.91 14.28 -13.67
CA PRO A 69 33.77 15.03 -14.20
C PRO A 69 32.43 14.42 -13.78
N VAL A 70 32.31 13.09 -13.68
CA VAL A 70 31.07 12.44 -13.19
C VAL A 70 30.86 12.71 -11.70
N ILE A 71 31.91 12.68 -10.88
CA ILE A 71 31.90 13.03 -9.46
C ILE A 71 31.68 14.52 -9.28
N LEU A 72 32.20 15.40 -10.14
CA LEU A 72 31.94 16.84 -10.09
C LEU A 72 30.52 17.14 -10.51
N ILE A 73 29.99 16.49 -11.54
CA ILE A 73 28.57 16.59 -11.93
C ILE A 73 27.69 16.02 -10.81
N LEU A 74 28.04 14.88 -10.21
CA LEU A 74 27.36 14.36 -9.03
C LEU A 74 27.53 15.32 -7.85
N ALA A 75 28.69 15.90 -7.60
CA ALA A 75 28.96 16.77 -6.46
C ALA A 75 28.32 18.15 -6.63
N VAL A 76 28.07 18.61 -7.85
CA VAL A 76 27.30 19.82 -8.17
C VAL A 76 25.80 19.52 -8.23
N ALA A 77 25.39 18.31 -8.61
CA ALA A 77 23.99 17.88 -8.54
C ALA A 77 23.57 17.47 -7.11
N LEU A 78 24.52 17.02 -6.29
CA LEU A 78 24.37 16.63 -4.89
C LEU A 78 24.93 17.68 -3.92
N SER A 79 25.54 18.76 -4.40
CA SER A 79 25.82 19.91 -3.54
C SER A 79 24.48 20.35 -2.99
N GLY A 80 24.31 20.26 -1.67
CA GLY A 80 22.99 20.29 -1.02
C GLY A 80 22.08 21.44 -1.46
N GLY A 81 22.63 22.56 -1.94
CA GLY A 81 21.89 23.70 -2.48
C GLY A 81 21.07 23.40 -3.75
N THR A 82 21.62 22.73 -4.76
CA THR A 82 20.89 22.44 -6.03
C THR A 82 19.85 21.34 -5.85
N ALA A 83 20.18 20.30 -5.08
CA ALA A 83 19.25 19.23 -4.74
C ALA A 83 18.08 19.73 -3.86
N ALA A 84 18.35 20.59 -2.87
CA ALA A 84 17.32 21.20 -2.03
C ALA A 84 16.45 22.19 -2.80
N ALA A 85 17.06 23.06 -3.63
CA ALA A 85 16.29 23.97 -4.49
C ALA A 85 15.42 23.22 -5.50
N ALA A 86 15.93 22.12 -6.08
CA ALA A 86 15.13 21.26 -6.95
C ALA A 86 13.96 20.61 -6.22
N GLN A 87 14.11 20.28 -4.93
CA GLN A 87 13.03 19.68 -4.14
C GLN A 87 11.82 20.61 -3.99
N SER A 88 12.05 21.92 -3.91
CA SER A 88 10.99 22.93 -3.85
C SER A 88 10.52 23.40 -5.23
N ALA A 89 11.14 22.93 -6.32
CA ALA A 89 10.78 23.38 -7.66
C ALA A 89 9.36 22.93 -8.06
N LEU A 90 8.63 23.83 -8.72
CA LEU A 90 7.30 23.60 -9.27
C LEU A 90 7.34 23.18 -10.76
N PRO A 91 6.28 22.51 -11.25
CA PRO A 91 6.15 22.21 -12.67
C PRO A 91 6.31 23.48 -13.52
N GLY A 92 7.26 23.45 -14.45
CA GLY A 92 7.58 24.59 -15.33
C GLY A 92 8.88 25.31 -14.97
N GLU A 93 9.40 25.10 -13.77
CA GLU A 93 10.68 25.66 -13.33
C GLU A 93 11.87 24.84 -13.82
N ALA A 94 13.02 25.48 -13.99
CA ALA A 94 14.23 24.86 -14.57
C ALA A 94 14.71 23.63 -13.80
N LEU A 95 14.69 23.69 -12.46
CA LEU A 95 15.16 22.59 -11.60
C LEU A 95 14.14 21.47 -11.41
N TYR A 96 12.94 21.59 -11.98
CA TYR A 96 11.92 20.56 -11.86
C TYR A 96 12.31 19.23 -12.53
N VAL A 97 13.12 19.30 -13.59
CA VAL A 97 13.68 18.09 -14.23
C VAL A 97 14.62 17.36 -13.26
N VAL A 98 15.41 18.10 -12.47
CA VAL A 98 16.29 17.52 -11.44
C VAL A 98 15.45 16.83 -10.35
N LYS A 99 14.35 17.46 -9.91
CA LYS A 99 13.40 16.87 -8.95
C LYS A 99 12.89 15.51 -9.43
N THR A 100 12.36 15.48 -10.64
CA THR A 100 11.60 14.34 -11.17
C THR A 100 12.49 13.23 -11.74
N GLU A 101 13.59 13.57 -12.42
CA GLU A 101 14.44 12.58 -13.08
C GLU A 101 15.60 12.10 -12.20
N ILE A 102 16.07 12.92 -11.26
CA ILE A 102 17.22 12.59 -10.40
C ILE A 102 16.77 12.30 -8.97
N ASN A 103 16.27 13.30 -8.24
CA ASN A 103 15.98 13.16 -6.80
C ASN A 103 14.98 12.02 -6.54
N GLU A 104 13.85 12.04 -7.25
CA GLU A 104 12.81 11.03 -7.09
C GLU A 104 13.25 9.65 -7.59
N SER A 105 14.08 9.56 -8.63
CA SER A 105 14.62 8.28 -9.11
C SER A 105 15.57 7.65 -8.09
N VAL A 106 16.40 8.47 -7.43
CA VAL A 106 17.28 8.01 -6.34
C VAL A 106 16.43 7.49 -5.18
N LEU A 107 15.42 8.26 -4.73
CA LEU A 107 14.51 7.81 -3.67
C LEU A 107 13.72 6.55 -4.06
N ALA A 108 13.32 6.42 -5.32
CA ALA A 108 12.67 5.23 -5.85
C ALA A 108 13.59 3.99 -5.79
N ALA A 109 14.88 4.18 -6.05
CA ALA A 109 15.87 3.09 -6.00
C ALA A 109 16.05 2.55 -4.57
N PHE A 110 15.94 3.41 -3.55
CA PHE A 110 15.94 3.03 -2.13
C PHE A 110 14.60 2.45 -1.63
N SER A 111 13.57 2.36 -2.47
CA SER A 111 12.32 1.68 -2.13
C SER A 111 12.42 0.21 -2.54
N TRP A 112 12.98 -0.64 -1.68
CA TRP A 112 13.39 -2.01 -2.07
C TRP A 112 12.23 -2.99 -2.30
N SER A 113 11.12 -2.84 -1.57
CA SER A 113 9.97 -3.75 -1.62
C SER A 113 8.84 -3.23 -2.52
N ALA A 114 7.93 -4.11 -2.94
CA ALA A 114 6.80 -3.68 -3.79
C ALA A 114 5.84 -2.76 -3.03
N GLU A 115 5.69 -3.01 -1.73
CA GLU A 115 4.92 -2.22 -0.77
C GLU A 115 5.51 -0.82 -0.64
N LYS A 116 6.82 -0.71 -0.37
CA LYS A 116 7.51 0.59 -0.25
C LYS A 116 7.54 1.35 -1.57
N LYS A 117 7.62 0.66 -2.70
CA LYS A 117 7.48 1.29 -4.02
C LYS A 117 6.08 1.86 -4.24
N ALA A 118 5.04 1.14 -3.82
CA ALA A 118 3.65 1.60 -3.97
C ALA A 118 3.41 2.83 -3.09
N GLU A 119 3.88 2.78 -1.85
CA GLU A 119 3.89 3.91 -0.91
C GLU A 119 4.68 5.12 -1.46
N PHE A 120 5.79 4.87 -2.15
CA PHE A 120 6.54 5.93 -2.81
C PHE A 120 5.77 6.54 -3.99
N GLN A 121 5.12 5.73 -4.84
CA GLN A 121 4.27 6.27 -5.91
C GLN A 121 3.11 7.08 -5.36
N GLU A 122 2.50 6.62 -4.27
CA GLU A 122 1.45 7.35 -3.55
C GLU A 122 1.93 8.73 -3.09
N ARG A 123 3.10 8.80 -2.44
CA ARG A 123 3.71 10.09 -2.05
C ARG A 123 3.96 11.01 -3.23
N LEU A 124 4.30 10.47 -4.40
CA LEU A 124 4.47 11.29 -5.60
C LEU A 124 3.14 11.82 -6.13
N ILE A 125 2.07 11.02 -6.09
CA ILE A 125 0.72 11.48 -6.43
C ILE A 125 0.34 12.65 -5.52
N GLU A 126 0.48 12.48 -4.21
CA GLU A 126 0.24 13.53 -3.22
C GLU A 126 1.04 14.81 -3.55
N LYS A 127 2.36 14.68 -3.74
CA LYS A 127 3.21 15.82 -4.11
C LYS A 127 2.76 16.54 -5.38
N ARG A 128 2.34 15.82 -6.43
CA ARG A 128 1.85 16.47 -7.66
C ARG A 128 0.56 17.23 -7.43
N LEU A 129 -0.27 16.77 -6.50
CA LEU A 129 -1.49 17.46 -6.13
C LEU A 129 -1.17 18.73 -5.34
N ASP A 130 -0.23 18.67 -4.41
CA ASP A 130 0.27 19.83 -3.64
C ASP A 130 0.92 20.86 -4.56
N GLU A 131 1.81 20.42 -5.47
CA GLU A 131 2.43 21.28 -6.50
C GLU A 131 1.39 21.98 -7.37
N ARG A 132 0.31 21.29 -7.73
CA ARG A 132 -0.80 21.92 -8.48
C ARG A 132 -1.53 22.96 -7.64
N ALA A 133 -1.83 22.66 -6.38
CA ALA A 133 -2.50 23.61 -5.49
C ALA A 133 -1.65 24.89 -5.33
N GLU A 134 -0.35 24.74 -5.16
CA GLU A 134 0.59 25.85 -5.09
C GLU A 134 0.66 26.66 -6.41
N LEU A 135 0.56 26.01 -7.57
CA LEU A 135 0.49 26.69 -8.86
C LEU A 135 -0.80 27.52 -9.03
N ILE A 136 -1.94 27.03 -8.53
CA ILE A 136 -3.23 27.75 -8.54
C ILE A 136 -3.16 28.96 -7.62
N GLU A 137 -2.61 28.77 -6.43
CA GLU A 137 -2.46 29.86 -5.45
C GLU A 137 -1.60 30.99 -6.02
N ASN A 138 -0.50 30.64 -6.67
CA ASN A 138 0.41 31.60 -7.27
C ASN A 138 -0.08 32.18 -8.61
N ASN A 139 -1.28 31.84 -9.08
CA ASN A 139 -1.82 32.21 -10.41
C ASN A 139 -0.88 31.85 -11.57
N LYS A 140 -0.10 30.76 -11.41
CA LYS A 140 0.87 30.27 -12.41
C LYS A 140 0.35 29.09 -13.21
N ILE A 141 -0.83 28.57 -12.89
CA ILE A 141 -1.38 27.40 -13.55
C ILE A 141 -1.81 27.74 -14.99
N THR A 142 -1.28 26.99 -15.96
CA THR A 142 -1.63 27.10 -17.38
C THR A 142 -2.11 25.75 -17.89
N SER A 143 -2.86 25.71 -18.99
CA SER A 143 -3.37 24.43 -19.54
C SER A 143 -2.25 23.42 -19.83
N LEU A 144 -1.05 23.87 -20.22
CA LEU A 144 0.11 23.01 -20.42
C LEU A 144 0.64 22.42 -19.11
N LEU A 145 0.70 23.22 -18.05
CA LEU A 145 1.13 22.76 -16.72
C LEU A 145 0.10 21.81 -16.10
N GLU A 146 -1.19 22.07 -16.29
CA GLU A 146 -2.26 21.15 -15.89
C GLU A 146 -2.11 19.79 -16.54
N GLU A 147 -1.93 19.74 -17.86
CA GLU A 147 -1.75 18.49 -18.59
C GLU A 147 -0.49 17.74 -18.11
N LYS A 148 0.60 18.47 -17.84
CA LYS A 148 1.85 17.90 -17.33
C LYS A 148 1.65 17.24 -15.96
N VAL A 149 0.98 17.93 -15.03
CA VAL A 149 0.67 17.39 -13.71
C VAL A 149 -0.24 16.18 -13.82
N ALA A 150 -1.29 16.25 -14.65
CA ALA A 150 -2.21 15.13 -14.88
C ALA A 150 -1.48 13.89 -15.41
N LYS A 151 -0.60 14.05 -16.41
CA LYS A 151 0.23 12.95 -16.94
C LYS A 151 1.15 12.33 -15.90
N GLN A 152 1.71 13.13 -15.00
CA GLN A 152 2.55 12.61 -13.92
C GLN A 152 1.73 11.82 -12.91
N ILE A 153 0.55 12.32 -12.52
CA ILE A 153 -0.37 11.58 -11.64
C ILE A 153 -0.74 10.26 -12.31
N GLU A 154 -1.17 10.26 -13.57
CA GLU A 154 -1.51 9.05 -14.33
C GLU A 154 -0.35 8.04 -14.38
N LYS A 155 0.88 8.52 -14.61
CA LYS A 155 2.10 7.70 -14.56
C LYS A 155 2.27 7.01 -13.20
N HIS A 156 2.05 7.72 -12.10
CA HIS A 156 2.17 7.15 -10.75
C HIS A 156 1.02 6.21 -10.42
N VAL A 157 -0.22 6.53 -10.83
CA VAL A 157 -1.39 5.64 -10.71
C VAL A 157 -1.15 4.30 -11.40
N ASN A 158 -0.66 4.34 -12.65
CA ASN A 158 -0.38 3.13 -13.43
C ASN A 158 0.73 2.27 -12.79
N LYS A 159 1.80 2.91 -12.29
CA LYS A 159 2.85 2.22 -11.53
C LYS A 159 2.31 1.59 -10.25
N THR A 160 1.40 2.26 -9.54
CA THR A 160 0.73 1.69 -8.36
C THR A 160 -0.10 0.48 -8.75
N LYS A 161 -0.89 0.53 -9.84
CA LYS A 161 -1.64 -0.63 -10.36
C LYS A 161 -0.73 -1.82 -10.69
N GLU A 162 0.44 -1.59 -11.29
CA GLU A 162 1.44 -2.64 -11.55
C GLU A 162 2.02 -3.24 -10.26
N LEU A 163 2.26 -2.41 -9.25
CA LEU A 163 2.80 -2.86 -7.95
C LEU A 163 1.75 -3.65 -7.16
N VAL A 164 0.48 -3.22 -7.18
CA VAL A 164 -0.65 -3.98 -6.63
C VAL A 164 -0.70 -5.38 -7.24
N ALA A 165 -0.61 -5.51 -8.57
CA ALA A 165 -0.58 -6.81 -9.23
C ALA A 165 0.63 -7.68 -8.82
N LYS A 166 1.78 -7.06 -8.49
CA LYS A 166 2.95 -7.78 -7.95
C LYS A 166 2.75 -8.23 -6.51
N LEU A 167 2.07 -7.43 -5.69
CA LEU A 167 1.73 -7.75 -4.31
C LEU A 167 0.74 -8.92 -4.25
N GLU A 168 -0.28 -8.89 -5.09
CA GLU A 168 -1.25 -9.99 -5.26
C GLU A 168 -0.55 -11.31 -5.61
N LYS A 169 0.35 -11.30 -6.59
CA LYS A 169 1.11 -12.50 -7.00
C LYS A 169 1.99 -13.07 -5.90
N LYS A 170 2.37 -12.24 -4.92
CA LYS A 170 3.16 -12.64 -3.75
C LYS A 170 2.30 -13.00 -2.54
N GLY A 171 0.97 -12.97 -2.69
CA GLY A 171 0.03 -13.21 -1.59
C GLY A 171 -0.07 -12.06 -0.58
N ASN A 172 0.54 -10.90 -0.84
CA ASN A 172 0.48 -9.75 0.07
C ASN A 172 -0.78 -8.91 -0.17
N ASN A 173 -1.94 -9.54 0.07
CA ASN A 173 -3.25 -8.96 -0.21
C ASN A 173 -3.55 -7.74 0.68
N ILE A 174 -3.07 -7.72 1.92
CA ILE A 174 -3.21 -6.57 2.84
C ILE A 174 -2.49 -5.34 2.31
N ALA A 175 -1.25 -5.48 1.84
CA ALA A 175 -0.52 -4.33 1.29
C ALA A 175 -1.10 -3.89 -0.06
N ALA A 176 -1.59 -4.83 -0.87
CA ALA A 176 -2.27 -4.54 -2.12
C ALA A 176 -3.56 -3.74 -1.88
N GLU A 177 -4.39 -4.16 -0.93
CA GLU A 177 -5.60 -3.43 -0.53
C GLU A 177 -5.29 -2.06 0.03
N SER A 178 -4.28 -1.96 0.90
CA SER A 178 -3.85 -0.69 1.45
C SER A 178 -3.43 0.29 0.35
N ALA A 179 -2.68 -0.18 -0.65
CA ALA A 179 -2.28 0.65 -1.79
C ALA A 179 -3.47 1.11 -2.64
N LEU A 180 -4.46 0.22 -2.88
CA LEU A 180 -5.69 0.57 -3.59
C LEU A 180 -6.56 1.57 -2.82
N GLY A 181 -6.78 1.35 -1.53
CA GLY A 181 -7.60 2.22 -0.69
C GLY A 181 -7.02 3.62 -0.55
N LYS A 182 -5.69 3.72 -0.34
CA LYS A 182 -5.01 5.03 -0.30
C LYS A 182 -5.14 5.76 -1.64
N LEU A 183 -4.95 5.04 -2.75
CA LEU A 183 -5.13 5.61 -4.08
C LEU A 183 -6.57 6.11 -4.31
N SER A 184 -7.57 5.33 -3.89
CA SER A 184 -8.98 5.71 -3.94
C SER A 184 -9.25 7.00 -3.16
N ASN A 185 -8.77 7.10 -1.91
CA ASN A 185 -8.89 8.30 -1.10
C ASN A 185 -8.29 9.54 -1.80
N TYR A 186 -7.11 9.42 -2.40
CA TYR A 186 -6.50 10.54 -3.13
C TYR A 186 -7.35 11.00 -4.31
N LEU A 187 -7.84 10.07 -5.13
CA LEU A 187 -8.67 10.41 -6.29
C LEU A 187 -10.00 11.02 -5.85
N ALA A 188 -10.63 10.49 -4.80
CA ALA A 188 -11.89 10.98 -4.25
C ALA A 188 -11.75 12.40 -3.68
N THR A 189 -10.79 12.61 -2.77
CA THR A 189 -10.56 13.92 -2.15
C THR A 189 -10.15 14.96 -3.20
N ARG A 190 -9.38 14.56 -4.22
CA ARG A 190 -8.97 15.49 -5.28
C ARG A 190 -10.12 15.88 -6.20
N GLN A 191 -10.96 14.94 -6.60
CA GLN A 191 -12.12 15.29 -7.43
C GLN A 191 -13.04 16.28 -6.72
N ALA A 192 -13.30 16.06 -5.42
CA ALA A 192 -14.08 16.98 -4.62
C ALA A 192 -13.43 18.38 -4.55
N ALA A 193 -12.10 18.46 -4.43
CA ALA A 193 -11.39 19.74 -4.44
C ALA A 193 -11.45 20.46 -5.80
N LEU A 194 -11.37 19.72 -6.91
CA LEU A 194 -11.47 20.27 -8.27
C LEU A 194 -12.88 20.79 -8.57
N GLU A 195 -13.91 20.06 -8.13
CA GLU A 195 -15.29 20.48 -8.29
C GLU A 195 -15.59 21.75 -7.48
N LYS A 196 -15.10 21.83 -6.25
CA LYS A 196 -15.23 23.04 -5.41
C LYS A 196 -14.52 24.26 -5.98
N ALA A 197 -13.43 24.06 -6.72
CA ALA A 197 -12.69 25.16 -7.33
C ALA A 197 -13.28 25.62 -8.68
N GLY A 198 -14.35 24.99 -9.20
CA GLY A 198 -14.88 25.28 -10.54
C GLY A 198 -13.93 24.87 -11.68
N GLU A 199 -12.76 24.33 -11.37
CA GLU A 199 -11.67 23.99 -12.30
C GLU A 199 -11.80 22.58 -12.90
N ALA A 200 -12.88 21.86 -12.59
CA ALA A 200 -13.08 20.49 -13.05
C ALA A 200 -13.43 20.44 -14.55
N LYS A 201 -12.42 20.29 -15.43
CA LYS A 201 -12.65 19.96 -16.83
C LYS A 201 -13.39 18.61 -16.94
N PRO A 202 -14.45 18.51 -17.77
CA PRO A 202 -15.29 17.32 -17.87
C PRO A 202 -14.50 16.07 -18.26
N GLU A 203 -13.46 16.21 -19.09
CA GLU A 203 -12.57 15.11 -19.48
C GLU A 203 -11.74 14.56 -18.31
N LEU A 204 -11.26 15.43 -17.41
CA LEU A 204 -10.50 15.01 -16.24
C LEU A 204 -11.42 14.33 -15.23
N LYS A 205 -12.64 14.87 -15.04
CA LYS A 205 -13.68 14.27 -14.21
C LYS A 205 -14.05 12.86 -14.70
N ALA A 206 -14.28 12.70 -16.00
CA ALA A 206 -14.58 11.39 -16.60
C ALA A 206 -13.43 10.37 -16.39
N LYS A 207 -12.17 10.79 -16.60
CA LYS A 207 -11.00 9.92 -16.38
C LYS A 207 -10.83 9.53 -14.91
N VAL A 208 -11.06 10.44 -13.97
CA VAL A 208 -10.94 10.13 -12.53
C VAL A 208 -12.06 9.18 -12.10
N GLU A 209 -13.29 9.38 -12.59
CA GLU A 209 -14.41 8.47 -12.32
C GLU A 209 -14.17 7.07 -12.91
N GLU A 210 -13.63 6.96 -14.12
CA GLU A 210 -13.22 5.68 -14.70
C GLU A 210 -12.16 4.99 -13.83
N LEU A 211 -11.13 5.73 -13.39
CA LEU A 211 -10.08 5.20 -12.52
C LEU A 211 -10.61 4.75 -11.16
N LYS A 212 -11.57 5.48 -10.57
CA LYS A 212 -12.22 5.11 -9.31
C LYS A 212 -12.98 3.81 -9.44
N LYS A 213 -13.82 3.67 -10.46
CA LYS A 213 -14.62 2.45 -10.70
C LYS A 213 -13.74 1.21 -10.85
N ASP A 214 -12.63 1.36 -11.58
CA ASP A 214 -11.59 0.34 -11.71
C ASP A 214 -10.97 -0.08 -10.37
N ILE A 215 -10.72 0.89 -9.48
CA ILE A 215 -10.11 0.66 -8.16
C ILE A 215 -11.12 0.00 -7.23
N GLU A 216 -12.35 0.50 -7.18
CA GLU A 216 -13.43 -0.05 -6.35
C GLU A 216 -13.70 -1.52 -6.67
N ALA A 217 -13.77 -1.87 -7.96
CA ALA A 217 -13.94 -3.27 -8.37
C ALA A 217 -12.81 -4.17 -7.86
N LYS A 218 -11.56 -3.67 -7.87
CA LYS A 218 -10.40 -4.40 -7.32
C LYS A 218 -10.42 -4.48 -5.80
N GLN A 219 -10.87 -3.44 -5.11
CA GLN A 219 -11.00 -3.44 -3.66
C GLN A 219 -12.05 -4.44 -3.18
N VAL A 220 -13.20 -4.54 -3.85
CA VAL A 220 -14.21 -5.55 -3.54
C VAL A 220 -13.63 -6.96 -3.69
N ALA A 221 -12.94 -7.24 -4.79
CA ALA A 221 -12.30 -8.53 -5.01
C ALA A 221 -11.21 -8.84 -3.97
N MET A 222 -10.48 -7.82 -3.52
CA MET A 222 -9.43 -7.95 -2.51
C MET A 222 -9.98 -8.13 -1.10
N ALA A 223 -11.06 -7.42 -0.75
CA ALA A 223 -11.75 -7.56 0.53
C ALA A 223 -12.28 -8.97 0.72
N LEU A 224 -12.82 -9.60 -0.33
CA LEU A 224 -13.25 -11.01 -0.32
C LEU A 224 -12.07 -11.95 -0.02
N LYS A 225 -10.95 -11.79 -0.72
CA LYS A 225 -9.73 -12.60 -0.48
C LYS A 225 -9.17 -12.41 0.93
N ILE A 226 -9.19 -11.19 1.45
CA ILE A 226 -8.70 -10.90 2.80
C ILE A 226 -9.62 -11.53 3.85
N ALA A 227 -10.94 -11.44 3.67
CA ALA A 227 -11.91 -12.04 4.58
C ALA A 227 -11.78 -13.58 4.63
N GLU A 228 -11.53 -14.23 3.50
CA GLU A 228 -11.23 -15.66 3.42
C GLU A 228 -9.95 -16.01 4.18
N ILE A 229 -8.86 -15.24 3.99
CA ILE A 229 -7.57 -15.49 4.66
C ILE A 229 -7.67 -15.28 6.18
N GLN A 230 -8.43 -14.28 6.64
CA GLN A 230 -8.62 -14.02 8.06
C GLN A 230 -9.34 -15.14 8.81
N GLN A 231 -10.15 -15.96 8.11
CA GLN A 231 -10.81 -17.12 8.69
C GLN A 231 -9.92 -18.39 8.70
N SER A 232 -8.77 -18.36 8.02
CA SER A 232 -7.83 -19.48 8.00
C SER A 232 -6.88 -19.45 9.22
N ALA A 233 -6.75 -20.58 9.91
CA ALA A 233 -5.78 -20.76 10.98
C ALA A 233 -4.46 -21.30 10.40
N GLY A 234 -3.37 -20.53 10.48
CA GLY A 234 -2.06 -20.95 9.95
C GLY A 234 -1.05 -19.81 9.76
N ALA A 235 0.04 -20.09 9.01
CA ALA A 235 1.12 -19.13 8.71
C ALA A 235 0.62 -17.84 8.00
N ASP A 236 -0.51 -17.93 7.29
CA ASP A 236 -1.14 -16.79 6.61
C ASP A 236 -1.70 -15.76 7.60
N ALA A 237 -2.20 -16.19 8.77
CA ALA A 237 -2.65 -15.27 9.82
C ALA A 237 -1.51 -14.42 10.40
N VAL A 238 -0.31 -14.99 10.54
CA VAL A 238 0.89 -14.27 10.98
C VAL A 238 1.35 -13.26 9.94
N ALA A 239 1.31 -13.62 8.66
CA ALA A 239 1.63 -12.72 7.56
C ALA A 239 0.67 -11.52 7.49
N VAL A 240 -0.63 -11.76 7.69
CA VAL A 240 -1.67 -10.71 7.76
C VAL A 240 -1.42 -9.76 8.94
N LYS A 241 -1.13 -10.29 10.13
CA LYS A 241 -0.78 -9.47 11.31
C LYS A 241 0.42 -8.57 11.02
N ASN A 242 1.51 -9.13 10.50
CA ASN A 242 2.73 -8.38 10.22
C ASN A 242 2.50 -7.30 9.15
N ALA A 243 1.74 -7.62 8.10
CA ALA A 243 1.39 -6.66 7.07
C ALA A 243 0.54 -5.50 7.62
N ALA A 244 -0.44 -5.80 8.48
CA ALA A 244 -1.27 -4.78 9.13
C ALA A 244 -0.45 -3.90 10.09
N GLN A 245 0.50 -4.48 10.84
CA GLN A 245 1.42 -3.73 11.70
C GLN A 245 2.26 -2.74 10.88
N VAL A 246 2.83 -3.19 9.76
CA VAL A 246 3.60 -2.32 8.86
C VAL A 246 2.75 -1.14 8.36
N GLN A 247 1.46 -1.35 8.07
CA GLN A 247 0.59 -0.25 7.65
C GLN A 247 0.30 0.74 8.79
N LEU A 248 0.14 0.26 10.03
CA LEU A 248 -0.02 1.12 11.20
C LEU A 248 1.24 1.97 11.43
N ASP A 249 2.42 1.35 11.42
CA ASP A 249 3.69 2.05 11.68
C ASP A 249 3.97 3.11 10.60
N ASN A 250 3.76 2.74 9.33
CA ASN A 250 3.85 3.67 8.21
C ASN A 250 2.90 4.87 8.39
N PHE A 251 1.67 4.60 8.82
CA PHE A 251 0.68 5.66 9.03
C PHE A 251 1.01 6.55 10.23
N ALA A 252 1.57 5.97 11.30
CA ALA A 252 2.09 6.72 12.45
C ALA A 252 3.12 7.77 12.02
N GLY A 253 4.08 7.35 11.19
CA GLY A 253 5.08 8.25 10.62
C GLY A 253 4.44 9.39 9.84
N ARG A 254 3.42 9.10 9.02
CA ARG A 254 2.69 10.14 8.28
C ARG A 254 1.93 11.12 9.15
N ILE A 255 1.34 10.67 10.27
CA ILE A 255 0.72 11.56 11.25
C ILE A 255 1.78 12.52 11.79
N ALA A 256 2.94 12.00 12.21
CA ALA A 256 4.04 12.80 12.74
C ALA A 256 4.55 13.82 11.72
N ASP A 257 4.81 13.39 10.49
CA ASP A 257 5.24 14.27 9.39
C ASP A 257 4.23 15.40 9.16
N THR A 258 2.93 15.08 9.16
CA THR A 258 1.87 16.08 8.92
C THR A 258 1.77 17.08 10.07
N LYS A 259 1.92 16.62 11.31
CA LYS A 259 1.94 17.50 12.49
C LYS A 259 3.15 18.43 12.47
N SER A 260 4.32 17.95 12.02
CA SER A 260 5.50 18.79 11.83
C SER A 260 5.25 19.85 10.75
N LEU A 261 4.74 19.46 9.59
CA LEU A 261 4.39 20.39 8.51
C LEU A 261 3.39 21.46 8.97
N PHE A 262 2.39 21.06 9.77
CA PHE A 262 1.44 22.01 10.33
C PHE A 262 2.12 22.99 11.28
N ALA A 263 3.00 22.52 12.17
CA ALA A 263 3.72 23.40 13.09
C ALA A 263 4.54 24.47 12.35
N ASP A 264 5.22 24.09 11.26
CA ASP A 264 6.02 25.00 10.45
C ASP A 264 5.17 26.01 9.65
N ALA A 265 3.99 25.58 9.19
CA ALA A 265 3.09 26.42 8.41
C ALA A 265 2.22 27.35 9.28
N ARG A 266 1.94 26.95 10.53
CA ARG A 266 0.93 27.55 11.42
C ARG A 266 1.02 29.06 11.54
N GLU A 267 2.24 29.60 11.63
CA GLU A 267 2.47 31.06 11.79
C GLU A 267 1.95 31.89 10.61
N LYS A 268 1.77 31.27 9.44
CA LYS A 268 1.38 31.95 8.20
C LYS A 268 -0.06 31.64 7.79
N MET A 269 -0.83 30.96 8.63
CA MET A 269 -2.21 30.53 8.36
C MET A 269 -3.24 31.41 9.08
N SER A 270 -4.46 31.52 8.54
CA SER A 270 -5.56 32.20 9.23
C SER A 270 -6.05 31.39 10.46
N PRO A 271 -6.65 32.02 11.47
CA PRO A 271 -7.25 31.32 12.60
C PRO A 271 -8.28 30.25 12.19
N GLU A 272 -9.07 30.53 11.16
CA GLU A 272 -10.07 29.63 10.60
C GLU A 272 -9.43 28.40 9.95
N GLN A 273 -8.36 28.60 9.18
CA GLN A 273 -7.60 27.50 8.58
C GLN A 273 -6.93 26.64 9.64
N ILE A 274 -6.32 27.25 10.66
CA ILE A 274 -5.71 26.55 11.80
C ILE A 274 -6.74 25.64 12.46
N LYS A 275 -7.94 26.16 12.76
CA LYS A 275 -9.02 25.39 13.37
C LYS A 275 -9.43 24.19 12.51
N LYS A 276 -9.63 24.39 11.20
CA LYS A 276 -9.98 23.29 10.27
C LYS A 276 -8.89 22.21 10.21
N VAL A 277 -7.61 22.59 10.20
CA VAL A 277 -6.51 21.62 10.23
C VAL A 277 -6.49 20.84 11.55
N GLU A 278 -6.66 21.53 12.68
CA GLU A 278 -6.71 20.89 14.01
C GLU A 278 -7.88 19.90 14.12
N GLU A 279 -9.06 20.25 13.61
CA GLU A 279 -10.22 19.35 13.54
C GLU A 279 -9.90 18.08 12.75
N LYS A 280 -9.22 18.20 11.60
CA LYS A 280 -8.83 17.06 10.76
C LYS A 280 -7.73 16.20 11.39
N LEU A 281 -6.77 16.81 12.08
CA LEU A 281 -5.75 16.08 12.83
C LEU A 281 -6.36 15.36 14.05
N ALA A 282 -7.32 15.97 14.75
CA ALA A 282 -8.01 15.34 15.87
C ALA A 282 -8.85 14.13 15.40
N ALA A 283 -9.58 14.27 14.28
CA ALA A 283 -10.30 13.15 13.66
C ALA A 283 -9.36 12.01 13.24
N THR A 284 -8.20 12.36 12.69
CA THR A 284 -7.14 11.40 12.35
C THR A 284 -6.65 10.63 13.58
N ASP A 285 -6.33 11.32 14.67
CA ASP A 285 -5.82 10.71 15.90
C ASP A 285 -6.85 9.75 16.51
N LYS A 286 -8.14 10.14 16.49
CA LYS A 286 -9.25 9.27 16.94
C LYS A 286 -9.33 7.99 16.11
N LEU A 287 -9.40 8.11 14.78
CA LEU A 287 -9.51 6.95 13.87
C LEU A 287 -8.26 6.05 13.95
N TYR A 288 -7.08 6.63 14.17
CA TYR A 288 -5.86 5.86 14.36
C TYR A 288 -5.84 5.12 15.70
N ALA A 289 -6.37 5.71 16.77
CA ALA A 289 -6.57 5.01 18.04
C ALA A 289 -7.53 3.83 17.88
N GLU A 290 -8.66 4.01 17.19
CA GLU A 290 -9.59 2.93 16.85
C GLU A 290 -8.91 1.82 16.04
N ALA A 291 -8.06 2.18 15.07
CA ALA A 291 -7.30 1.21 14.29
C ALA A 291 -6.38 0.36 15.17
N LYS A 292 -5.69 0.96 16.15
CA LYS A 292 -4.85 0.22 17.11
C LYS A 292 -5.66 -0.72 17.98
N VAL A 293 -6.82 -0.29 18.46
CA VAL A 293 -7.72 -1.15 19.27
C VAL A 293 -8.14 -2.37 18.46
N LYS A 294 -8.61 -2.18 17.23
CA LYS A 294 -9.01 -3.27 16.32
C LYS A 294 -7.83 -4.20 15.99
N PHE A 295 -6.63 -3.66 15.86
CA PHE A 295 -5.43 -4.46 15.62
C PHE A 295 -5.11 -5.40 16.79
N VAL A 296 -5.15 -4.87 18.02
CA VAL A 296 -4.92 -5.67 19.24
C VAL A 296 -6.00 -6.74 19.41
N ALA A 297 -7.24 -6.44 19.02
CA ALA A 297 -8.36 -7.39 18.99
C ALA A 297 -8.25 -8.47 17.90
N GLY A 298 -7.18 -8.48 17.09
CA GLY A 298 -7.00 -9.44 15.98
C GLY A 298 -7.83 -9.12 14.73
N GLN A 299 -8.58 -8.02 14.73
CA GLN A 299 -9.41 -7.56 13.60
C GLN A 299 -8.56 -6.75 12.61
N TYR A 300 -7.58 -7.40 11.97
CA TYR A 300 -6.57 -6.73 11.13
C TYR A 300 -7.16 -5.96 9.94
N PHE A 301 -8.17 -6.50 9.27
CA PHE A 301 -8.83 -5.83 8.16
C PHE A 301 -9.65 -4.61 8.61
N ASP A 302 -10.35 -4.71 9.74
CA ASP A 302 -11.11 -3.56 10.26
C ASP A 302 -10.19 -2.48 10.85
N SER A 303 -9.04 -2.88 11.39
CA SER A 303 -7.94 -1.97 11.70
C SER A 303 -7.48 -1.22 10.45
N LEU A 304 -7.23 -1.93 9.34
CA LEU A 304 -6.85 -1.32 8.07
C LEU A 304 -7.94 -0.37 7.54
N LYS A 305 -9.22 -0.72 7.63
CA LYS A 305 -10.32 0.20 7.27
C LYS A 305 -10.28 1.49 8.09
N SER A 306 -10.06 1.40 9.40
CA SER A 306 -9.90 2.58 10.26
C SER A 306 -8.66 3.41 9.87
N VAL A 307 -7.54 2.77 9.48
CA VAL A 307 -6.37 3.48 8.91
C VAL A 307 -6.72 4.20 7.61
N LEU A 308 -7.47 3.55 6.70
CA LEU A 308 -7.88 4.17 5.44
C LEU A 308 -8.82 5.36 5.68
N ALA A 309 -9.72 5.28 6.66
CA ALA A 309 -10.55 6.40 7.07
C ALA A 309 -9.71 7.55 7.63
N ALA A 310 -8.76 7.25 8.52
CA ALA A 310 -7.83 8.25 9.07
C ALA A 310 -6.97 8.90 7.98
N HIS A 311 -6.55 8.11 6.99
CA HIS A 311 -5.74 8.57 5.87
C HIS A 311 -6.48 9.60 5.01
N LYS A 312 -7.79 9.44 4.81
CA LYS A 312 -8.62 10.43 4.14
C LYS A 312 -8.57 11.79 4.84
N GLU A 313 -8.71 11.81 6.18
CA GLU A 313 -8.65 13.05 6.97
C GLU A 313 -7.24 13.68 6.93
N ILE A 314 -6.16 12.87 6.96
CA ILE A 314 -4.78 13.35 6.77
C ILE A 314 -4.61 14.05 5.43
N ILE A 315 -5.14 13.47 4.34
CA ILE A 315 -5.01 14.09 3.02
C ILE A 315 -5.66 15.47 3.02
N VAL A 316 -6.86 15.60 3.59
CA VAL A 316 -7.55 16.88 3.71
C VAL A 316 -6.76 17.87 4.58
N ALA A 317 -6.22 17.43 5.71
CA ALA A 317 -5.37 18.27 6.56
C ALA A 317 -4.15 18.81 5.79
N ARG A 318 -3.45 17.95 5.04
CA ARG A 318 -2.30 18.36 4.22
C ARG A 318 -2.68 19.34 3.13
N GLN A 319 -3.82 19.15 2.48
CA GLN A 319 -4.32 20.10 1.49
C GLN A 319 -4.58 21.48 2.11
N LEU A 320 -5.18 21.52 3.29
CA LEU A 320 -5.43 22.77 4.02
C LEU A 320 -4.11 23.45 4.46
N ILE A 321 -3.10 22.66 4.84
CA ILE A 321 -1.75 23.17 5.18
C ILE A 321 -1.05 23.76 3.95
N ALA A 322 -1.17 23.08 2.80
CA ALA A 322 -0.53 23.50 1.56
C ALA A 322 -1.16 24.75 0.94
N MET A 323 -2.45 25.01 1.20
CA MET A 323 -3.17 26.15 0.64
C MET A 323 -3.11 27.36 1.59
N LYS A 324 -2.26 28.35 1.28
CA LYS A 324 -2.04 29.52 2.14
C LYS A 324 -3.16 30.57 2.04
N ASN A 325 -3.93 30.62 0.95
CA ASN A 325 -4.85 31.73 0.65
C ASN A 325 -6.20 31.32 0.00
N TRP A 326 -6.63 30.06 0.10
CA TRP A 326 -7.84 29.58 -0.60
C TRP A 326 -9.13 30.35 -0.23
N GLU A 327 -9.23 30.91 0.98
CA GLU A 327 -10.41 31.65 1.44
C GLU A 327 -10.58 33.00 0.70
N LYS A 328 -9.48 33.69 0.36
CA LYS A 328 -9.56 34.98 -0.37
C LYS A 328 -10.02 34.86 -1.82
N LYS A 329 -9.96 33.67 -2.42
CA LYS A 329 -10.47 33.43 -3.78
C LYS A 329 -11.98 33.12 -3.80
N LEU A 330 -12.59 32.71 -2.68
CA LEU A 330 -14.04 32.62 -2.58
C LEU A 330 -14.66 34.02 -2.44
N ASP A 331 -14.13 34.83 -1.52
CA ASP A 331 -14.69 36.15 -1.22
C ASP A 331 -14.50 37.18 -2.36
N ALA A 332 -13.59 36.91 -3.31
CA ALA A 332 -13.31 37.78 -4.46
C ALA A 332 -14.16 37.46 -5.70
N GLU A 333 -14.86 36.32 -5.73
CA GLU A 333 -15.81 35.96 -6.79
C GLU A 333 -17.27 36.14 -6.35
N GLU A 334 -17.52 36.39 -5.05
CA GLU A 334 -18.85 36.64 -4.50
C GLU A 334 -19.30 38.12 -4.62
N SER A 335 -18.41 39.05 -5.03
CA SER A 335 -18.79 40.47 -5.20
C SER A 335 -19.47 40.79 -6.54
N ASP A 336 -19.51 39.86 -7.50
CA ASP A 336 -19.94 40.15 -8.88
C ASP A 336 -21.16 39.34 -9.35
N LEU A 337 -21.86 38.61 -8.47
CA LEU A 337 -23.04 37.81 -8.86
C LEU A 337 -24.24 37.96 -7.90
N ASP A 338 -24.50 39.17 -7.43
CA ASP A 338 -25.83 39.51 -6.89
C ASP A 338 -26.80 39.81 -8.05
N ASN A 339 -27.47 38.77 -8.56
CA ASN A 339 -28.91 38.76 -8.87
C ASN A 339 -29.29 37.50 -9.67
N ASP A 340 -30.00 36.58 -9.01
CA ASP A 340 -31.28 35.97 -9.48
C ASP A 340 -31.53 34.48 -9.14
N GLU A 341 -30.66 33.76 -8.39
CA GLU A 341 -30.92 32.32 -8.10
C GLU A 341 -31.13 31.94 -6.62
N ASP A 342 -31.11 32.91 -5.70
CA ASP A 342 -31.00 32.70 -4.25
C ASP A 342 -32.28 32.27 -3.50
N LYS A 343 -33.26 31.69 -4.18
CA LYS A 343 -34.46 31.13 -3.51
C LYS A 343 -34.75 29.67 -3.82
N ALA A 344 -34.05 29.05 -4.77
CA ALA A 344 -34.29 27.65 -5.14
C ALA A 344 -33.31 26.65 -4.49
N ALA A 345 -32.12 27.09 -4.06
CA ALA A 345 -31.10 26.22 -3.48
C ALA A 345 -31.34 25.92 -1.99
N GLU A 346 -31.90 26.86 -1.23
CA GLU A 346 -32.07 26.73 0.23
C GLU A 346 -33.12 25.67 0.66
N LEU A 347 -33.95 25.18 -0.28
CA LEU A 347 -34.94 24.13 -0.03
C LEU A 347 -34.41 22.71 -0.28
N LYS A 348 -33.34 22.54 -1.08
CA LYS A 348 -32.80 21.20 -1.40
C LYS A 348 -31.78 20.69 -0.37
N ASP A 349 -31.03 21.60 0.26
CA ASP A 349 -30.02 21.20 1.24
C ASP A 349 -30.62 20.74 2.57
N LYS A 350 -31.75 21.31 3.00
CA LYS A 350 -32.44 20.90 4.24
C LYS A 350 -33.12 19.52 4.14
N GLU A 351 -33.49 19.09 2.92
CA GLU A 351 -34.02 17.74 2.67
C GLU A 351 -32.90 16.69 2.56
N ALA A 352 -31.76 17.06 1.98
CA ALA A 352 -30.59 16.19 1.89
C ALA A 352 -29.94 15.93 3.26
N GLU A 353 -29.86 16.94 4.13
CA GLU A 353 -29.35 16.79 5.50
C GLU A 353 -30.22 15.86 6.34
N LYS A 354 -31.56 15.99 6.27
CA LYS A 354 -32.49 15.07 6.95
C LYS A 354 -32.43 13.64 6.38
N ALA A 355 -32.18 13.49 5.08
CA ALA A 355 -31.99 12.19 4.45
C ALA A 355 -30.66 11.53 4.86
N VAL A 356 -29.61 12.31 5.09
CA VAL A 356 -28.33 11.80 5.60
C VAL A 356 -28.43 11.43 7.07
N GLU A 357 -29.07 12.26 7.89
CA GLU A 357 -29.24 12.00 9.33
C GLU A 357 -30.11 10.76 9.60
N SER A 358 -31.16 10.55 8.81
CA SER A 358 -32.00 9.34 8.91
C SER A 358 -31.26 8.07 8.48
N LYS A 359 -30.42 8.15 7.43
CA LYS A 359 -29.57 7.03 7.01
C LYS A 359 -28.46 6.73 8.01
N LEU A 360 -27.91 7.75 8.67
CA LEU A 360 -26.89 7.58 9.71
C LEU A 360 -27.49 6.90 10.96
N LYS A 361 -28.70 7.31 11.37
CA LYS A 361 -29.44 6.66 12.47
C LYS A 361 -29.85 5.22 12.15
N ALA A 362 -30.17 4.92 10.89
CA ALA A 362 -30.43 3.55 10.45
C ALA A 362 -29.16 2.68 10.45
N ALA A 363 -28.03 3.21 9.99
CA ALA A 363 -26.75 2.49 10.04
C ALA A 363 -26.27 2.25 11.49
N GLU A 364 -26.49 3.20 12.40
CA GLU A 364 -26.18 3.03 13.83
C GLU A 364 -27.05 1.98 14.51
N SER A 365 -28.32 1.82 14.11
CA SER A 365 -29.20 0.79 14.67
C SER A 365 -28.86 -0.60 14.15
N GLU A 366 -28.45 -0.72 12.88
CA GLU A 366 -27.94 -1.95 12.29
C GLU A 366 -26.60 -2.38 12.93
N LEU A 367 -25.71 -1.43 13.22
CA LEU A 367 -24.44 -1.71 13.88
C LEU A 367 -24.63 -2.18 15.33
N LYS A 368 -25.58 -1.57 16.06
CA LYS A 368 -25.97 -2.04 17.41
C LYS A 368 -26.65 -3.41 17.39
N ALA A 369 -27.41 -3.73 16.35
CA ALA A 369 -28.00 -5.06 16.17
C ALA A 369 -26.93 -6.11 15.86
N ALA A 370 -25.93 -5.76 15.05
CA ALA A 370 -24.80 -6.63 14.73
C ALA A 370 -23.89 -6.89 15.96
N GLU A 371 -23.64 -5.88 16.79
CA GLU A 371 -22.90 -6.05 18.06
C GLU A 371 -23.62 -7.00 19.02
N LYS A 372 -24.94 -6.86 19.18
CA LYS A 372 -25.74 -7.78 20.01
C LYS A 372 -25.76 -9.21 19.44
N ALA A 373 -25.82 -9.36 18.12
CA ALA A 373 -25.75 -10.67 17.48
C ALA A 373 -24.38 -11.34 17.68
N ALA A 374 -23.30 -10.56 17.65
CA ALA A 374 -21.95 -11.05 17.94
C ALA A 374 -21.82 -11.45 19.43
N GLU A 375 -22.37 -10.68 20.37
CA GLU A 375 -22.36 -11.00 21.79
C GLU A 375 -23.12 -12.31 22.10
N ILE A 376 -24.26 -12.53 21.43
CA ILE A 376 -25.02 -13.79 21.54
C ILE A 376 -24.22 -14.97 21.00
N LYS A 377 -23.47 -14.77 19.90
CA LYS A 377 -22.64 -15.81 19.30
C LYS A 377 -21.47 -16.21 20.21
N VAL A 378 -20.80 -15.24 20.83
CA VAL A 378 -19.74 -15.50 21.82
C VAL A 378 -20.28 -16.28 23.03
N LYS A 379 -21.45 -15.89 23.55
CA LYS A 379 -22.10 -16.62 24.66
C LYS A 379 -22.53 -18.04 24.27
N ALA A 380 -22.88 -18.27 23.00
CA ALA A 380 -23.20 -19.60 22.50
C ALA A 380 -21.95 -20.48 22.36
N GLU A 381 -20.82 -19.91 21.93
CA GLU A 381 -19.53 -20.61 21.83
C GLU A 381 -18.97 -20.96 23.21
N GLU A 382 -19.07 -20.07 24.21
CA GLU A 382 -18.70 -20.38 25.59
C GLU A 382 -19.53 -21.52 26.19
N LYS A 383 -20.86 -21.49 25.99
CA LYS A 383 -21.73 -22.59 26.46
C LYS A 383 -21.44 -23.91 25.76
N ALA A 384 -21.11 -23.89 24.46
CA ALA A 384 -20.73 -25.08 23.73
C ALA A 384 -19.41 -25.68 24.25
N ALA A 385 -18.44 -24.83 24.61
CA ALA A 385 -17.19 -25.25 25.23
C ALA A 385 -17.40 -25.85 26.63
N GLU A 386 -18.28 -25.27 27.45
CA GLU A 386 -18.62 -25.79 28.79
C GLU A 386 -19.31 -27.17 28.71
N ILE A 387 -20.23 -27.36 27.74
CA ILE A 387 -20.88 -28.65 27.51
C ILE A 387 -19.87 -29.71 27.06
N LYS A 388 -18.92 -29.33 26.20
CA LYS A 388 -17.88 -30.23 25.73
C LYS A 388 -16.94 -30.66 26.87
N ALA A 389 -16.54 -29.73 27.75
CA ALA A 389 -15.73 -30.04 28.93
C ALA A 389 -16.44 -31.02 29.87
N LYS A 390 -17.73 -30.81 30.16
CA LYS A 390 -18.54 -31.72 30.99
C LYS A 390 -18.72 -33.11 30.35
N ALA A 391 -18.77 -33.18 29.02
CA ALA A 391 -18.84 -34.44 28.30
C ALA A 391 -17.52 -35.21 28.36
N GLU A 392 -16.37 -34.52 28.26
CA GLU A 392 -15.04 -35.10 28.39
C GLU A 392 -14.77 -35.61 29.82
N GLU A 393 -15.22 -34.87 30.85
CA GLU A 393 -15.14 -35.28 32.26
C GLU A 393 -15.96 -36.56 32.54
N LYS A 394 -17.21 -36.62 32.07
CA LYS A 394 -18.03 -37.84 32.20
C LYS A 394 -17.47 -39.03 31.43
N LEU A 395 -16.83 -38.79 30.28
CA LEU A 395 -16.16 -39.84 29.52
C LEU A 395 -14.97 -40.38 30.31
N ALA A 396 -14.20 -39.52 30.98
CA ALA A 396 -13.08 -39.91 31.82
C ALA A 396 -13.54 -40.73 33.05
N GLU A 397 -14.60 -40.31 33.74
CA GLU A 397 -15.18 -41.08 34.86
C GLU A 397 -15.69 -42.46 34.42
N SER A 398 -16.32 -42.54 33.24
CA SER A 398 -16.82 -43.81 32.71
C SER A 398 -15.69 -44.79 32.37
N LYS A 399 -14.56 -44.28 31.88
CA LYS A 399 -13.35 -45.08 31.60
C LYS A 399 -12.70 -45.56 32.90
N ALA A 400 -12.58 -44.68 33.90
CA ALA A 400 -12.03 -45.05 35.21
C ALA A 400 -12.85 -46.18 35.88
N LYS A 401 -14.20 -46.11 35.82
CA LYS A 401 -15.08 -47.18 36.33
C LYS A 401 -14.99 -48.48 35.53
N ALA A 402 -14.72 -48.41 34.23
CA ALA A 402 -14.51 -49.58 33.40
C ALA A 402 -13.17 -50.26 33.71
N ASP A 403 -12.13 -49.47 33.94
CA ASP A 403 -10.80 -49.97 34.32
C ASP A 403 -10.81 -50.59 35.73
N GLU A 404 -11.54 -50.01 36.67
CA GLU A 404 -11.72 -50.57 38.02
C GLU A 404 -12.45 -51.93 37.99
N LYS A 405 -13.53 -52.04 37.21
CA LYS A 405 -14.22 -53.34 36.98
C LYS A 405 -13.34 -54.37 36.27
N ALA A 406 -12.49 -53.95 35.34
CA ALA A 406 -11.55 -54.85 34.66
C ALA A 406 -10.49 -55.42 35.62
N VAL A 407 -10.08 -54.64 36.63
CA VAL A 407 -9.17 -55.10 37.69
C VAL A 407 -9.88 -56.08 38.65
N GLU A 408 -11.15 -55.84 38.97
CA GLU A 408 -11.95 -56.73 39.81
C GLU A 408 -12.19 -58.11 39.16
N VAL A 409 -12.54 -58.12 37.87
CA VAL A 409 -12.73 -59.35 37.09
C VAL A 409 -11.42 -60.16 36.96
N LYS A 410 -10.27 -59.48 36.83
CA LYS A 410 -8.96 -60.14 36.84
C LYS A 410 -8.63 -60.77 38.20
N LYS A 411 -8.96 -60.10 39.30
CA LYS A 411 -8.77 -60.65 40.66
C LYS A 411 -9.68 -61.85 40.92
N GLU A 412 -10.93 -61.84 40.44
CA GLU A 412 -11.82 -63.01 40.52
C GLU A 412 -11.34 -64.18 39.66
N ALA A 413 -10.77 -63.91 38.48
CA ALA A 413 -10.19 -64.95 37.62
C ALA A 413 -8.93 -65.59 38.23
N GLU A 414 -8.04 -64.82 38.85
CA GLU A 414 -6.88 -65.34 39.59
C GLU A 414 -7.27 -66.13 40.84
N LYS A 415 -8.36 -65.73 41.51
CA LYS A 415 -8.88 -66.48 42.67
C LYS A 415 -9.46 -67.82 42.25
N LYS A 416 -10.18 -67.88 41.12
CA LYS A 416 -10.69 -69.13 40.53
C LYS A 416 -9.59 -70.04 39.99
N SER A 417 -8.46 -69.51 39.51
CA SER A 417 -7.33 -70.35 39.07
C SER A 417 -6.55 -70.94 40.25
N LYS A 418 -6.47 -70.23 41.38
CA LYS A 418 -5.88 -70.76 42.63
C LYS A 418 -6.75 -71.84 43.29
N ASP A 419 -8.07 -71.67 43.29
CA ASP A 419 -9.00 -72.70 43.80
C ASP A 419 -9.02 -73.99 42.94
N SER A 420 -8.56 -73.94 41.69
CA SER A 420 -8.40 -75.13 40.83
C SER A 420 -7.04 -75.84 40.97
N GLU A 421 -6.01 -75.16 41.47
CA GLU A 421 -4.69 -75.76 41.75
C GLU A 421 -4.62 -76.47 43.11
N GLU A 422 -5.56 -76.21 44.01
CA GLU A 422 -5.64 -76.85 45.35
C GLU A 422 -6.54 -78.11 45.36
N LYS A 423 -6.99 -78.57 44.18
CA LYS A 423 -7.90 -79.71 44.01
C LYS A 423 -7.38 -80.86 43.13
N ASP A 424 -6.11 -80.84 42.74
CA ASP A 424 -5.42 -81.96 42.08
C ASP A 424 -4.44 -82.68 43.03
#